data_AF-A0A538TDM0-F1
#
_entry.id   AF-A0A538TDM0-F1
#
_cell.length_a   1.000
_cell.length_b   1.000
_cell.length_c   1.000
_cell.angle_alpha   90.00
_cell.angle_beta   90.00
_cell.angle_gamma   90.00
#
_symmetry.space_group_name_H-M   'P 1'
#
loop_
_entity.id
_entity.type
_entity.pdbx_description
1 polymer ?
#
loop_
_entity_poly.entity_id
_entity_poly.type
_entity_poly.pdbx_seq_one_letter_code
_entity_poly.pdbx_strand_id
1 'polypeptide(L)'
;MIAAGPAWGQAPPARAIALERAAALVRTRAFDRAAAVLRGMLSADPRNRGAQEMLAFALESKGDLEGERRVRSALAAEFPDDSRIQTDYGRVLERSGEEPGALRAYRRARALSAGRPAPDLDAAIERMKGRTAPEVGAPLSVMSDPDATASSVQTGAAIPLGSRHHLALLATRCAADAKSTPDATESTELGLSLVRRGAGASWTAGPRLHVVS
;
A
#
# COMPACT_ATOMS: atom_id res chain seq x y z
N MET A 1 -22.49 -31.49 -58.78
CA MET A 1 -21.63 -32.28 -57.87
C MET A 1 -20.18 -31.96 -58.21
N ILE A 2 -19.31 -31.85 -57.19
CA ILE A 2 -17.84 -31.59 -57.23
C ILE A 2 -17.46 -30.11 -57.40
N ALA A 3 -16.64 -29.44 -56.58
CA ALA A 3 -16.09 -29.70 -55.25
C ALA A 3 -15.70 -28.32 -54.66
N ALA A 4 -16.10 -28.04 -53.42
CA ALA A 4 -15.61 -26.91 -52.66
C ALA A 4 -14.16 -27.21 -52.23
N GLY A 5 -13.21 -26.42 -52.73
CA GLY A 5 -11.81 -26.50 -52.31
C GLY A 5 -11.65 -26.19 -50.82
N PRO A 6 -10.56 -26.66 -50.18
CA PRO A 6 -10.37 -26.51 -48.75
C PRO A 6 -10.30 -25.03 -48.39
N ALA A 7 -11.19 -24.60 -47.49
CA ALA A 7 -11.13 -23.30 -46.85
C ALA A 7 -9.79 -23.22 -46.11
N TRP A 8 -8.83 -22.46 -46.66
CA TRP A 8 -7.63 -22.07 -45.93
C TRP A 8 -8.14 -21.31 -44.71
N GLY A 9 -8.08 -21.97 -43.55
CA GLY A 9 -8.41 -21.37 -42.27
C GLY A 9 -7.65 -20.06 -42.18
N GLN A 10 -8.38 -18.95 -42.08
CA GLN A 10 -7.80 -17.62 -42.02
C GLN A 10 -6.70 -17.64 -40.96
N ALA A 11 -5.46 -17.39 -41.38
CA ALA A 11 -4.35 -17.28 -40.44
C ALA A 11 -4.77 -16.27 -39.37
N PRO A 12 -4.66 -16.62 -38.07
CA PRO A 12 -5.08 -15.71 -37.03
C PRO A 12 -4.39 -14.36 -37.25
N PRO A 13 -5.11 -13.23 -37.11
CA PRO A 13 -4.54 -11.92 -37.37
C PRO A 13 -3.25 -11.78 -36.55
N ALA A 14 -2.19 -11.16 -37.10
CA ALA A 14 -0.86 -11.14 -36.48
C ALA A 14 -0.86 -10.71 -34.99
N ARG A 15 -1.88 -9.93 -34.57
CA ARG A 15 -2.17 -9.56 -33.18
C ARG A 15 -2.61 -10.75 -32.30
N ALA A 16 -3.48 -11.62 -32.79
CA ALA A 16 -3.89 -12.83 -32.09
C ALA A 16 -2.70 -13.81 -31.91
N ILE A 17 -1.87 -13.96 -32.95
CA ILE A 17 -0.62 -14.74 -32.87
C ILE A 17 0.32 -14.17 -31.80
N ALA A 18 0.44 -12.84 -31.72
CA ALA A 18 1.28 -12.20 -30.73
C ALA A 18 0.77 -12.39 -29.29
N LEU A 19 -0.56 -12.37 -29.07
CA LEU A 19 -1.14 -12.63 -27.75
C LEU A 19 -0.94 -14.07 -27.30
N GLU A 20 -1.16 -15.04 -28.20
CA GLU A 20 -0.94 -16.46 -27.94
C GLU A 20 0.53 -16.75 -27.64
N ARG A 21 1.45 -16.13 -28.39
CA ARG A 21 2.89 -16.19 -28.14
C ARG A 21 3.24 -15.60 -26.77
N ALA A 22 2.70 -14.44 -26.42
CA ALA A 22 2.91 -13.84 -25.11
C ALA A 22 2.39 -14.76 -23.99
N ALA A 23 1.21 -15.35 -24.17
CA ALA A 23 0.64 -16.30 -23.22
C ALA A 23 1.52 -17.55 -23.06
N ALA A 24 2.10 -18.07 -24.16
CA ALA A 24 3.04 -19.18 -24.11
C ALA A 24 4.32 -18.83 -23.34
N LEU A 25 4.86 -17.62 -23.55
CA LEU A 25 6.03 -17.12 -22.81
C LEU A 25 5.72 -16.92 -21.32
N VAL A 26 4.53 -16.46 -20.98
CA VAL A 26 4.07 -16.37 -19.60
C VAL A 26 4.01 -17.75 -18.94
N ARG A 27 3.45 -18.76 -19.62
CA ARG A 27 3.39 -20.15 -19.11
C ARG A 27 4.78 -20.74 -18.86
N THR A 28 5.76 -20.43 -19.71
CA THR A 28 7.15 -20.88 -19.55
C THR A 28 7.97 -19.97 -18.64
N ARG A 29 7.33 -19.02 -17.94
CA ARG A 29 7.97 -18.03 -17.04
C ARG A 29 9.02 -17.14 -17.71
N ALA A 30 8.98 -17.04 -19.04
CA ALA A 30 9.84 -16.14 -19.82
C ALA A 30 9.29 -14.71 -19.81
N PHE A 31 9.15 -14.11 -18.62
CA PHE A 31 8.40 -12.87 -18.39
C PHE A 31 8.98 -11.66 -19.13
N ASP A 32 10.31 -11.54 -19.24
CA ASP A 32 10.92 -10.44 -20.02
C ASP A 32 10.60 -10.53 -21.51
N ARG A 33 10.64 -11.75 -22.07
CA ARG A 33 10.26 -11.99 -23.47
C ARG A 33 8.77 -11.73 -23.67
N ALA A 34 7.93 -12.17 -22.73
CA ALA A 34 6.48 -11.89 -22.77
C ALA A 34 6.21 -10.38 -22.77
N ALA A 35 6.84 -9.64 -21.86
CA ALA A 35 6.70 -8.19 -21.76
C ALA A 35 7.16 -7.47 -23.04
N ALA A 36 8.25 -7.92 -23.67
CA ALA A 36 8.72 -7.36 -24.95
C ALA A 36 7.70 -7.56 -26.08
N VAL A 37 7.14 -8.77 -26.22
CA VAL A 37 6.09 -9.08 -27.22
C VAL A 37 4.85 -8.21 -26.96
N LEU A 38 4.40 -8.14 -25.70
CA LEU A 38 3.20 -7.38 -25.33
C LEU A 38 3.36 -5.87 -25.53
N ARG A 39 4.54 -5.30 -25.24
CA ARG A 39 4.84 -3.89 -25.57
C ARG A 39 4.79 -3.65 -27.07
N GLY A 40 5.35 -4.55 -27.88
CA GLY A 40 5.25 -4.46 -29.35
C GLY A 40 3.80 -4.49 -29.85
N MET A 41 2.95 -5.32 -29.23
CA MET A 41 1.52 -5.34 -29.54
C MET A 41 0.84 -4.03 -29.17
N LEU A 42 1.09 -3.51 -27.96
CA LEU A 42 0.48 -2.29 -27.45
C LEU A 42 0.95 -1.03 -28.20
N SER A 43 2.13 -1.04 -28.81
CA SER A 43 2.54 0.03 -29.73
C SER A 43 1.66 0.11 -30.98
N ALA A 44 1.09 -1.02 -31.43
CA ALA A 44 0.21 -1.09 -32.61
C ALA A 44 -1.29 -1.01 -32.26
N ASP A 45 -1.66 -1.35 -31.02
CA ASP A 45 -3.01 -1.27 -30.48
C ASP A 45 -2.98 -0.95 -28.98
N PRO A 46 -2.86 0.34 -28.61
CA PRO A 46 -2.66 0.75 -27.22
C PRO A 46 -3.81 0.42 -26.26
N ARG A 47 -5.01 0.20 -26.80
CA ARG A 47 -6.25 -0.06 -26.03
C ARG A 47 -6.57 -1.55 -25.90
N ASN A 48 -5.65 -2.42 -26.32
CA ASN A 48 -5.86 -3.86 -26.18
C ASN A 48 -5.81 -4.28 -24.71
N ARG A 49 -6.99 -4.33 -24.07
CA ARG A 49 -7.15 -4.68 -22.65
C ARG A 49 -6.45 -6.01 -22.29
N GLY A 50 -6.62 -7.04 -23.12
CA GLY A 50 -6.02 -8.35 -22.87
C GLY A 50 -4.49 -8.30 -22.85
N ALA A 51 -3.88 -7.54 -23.77
CA ALA A 51 -2.43 -7.33 -23.79
C ALA A 51 -1.95 -6.46 -22.61
N GLN A 52 -2.71 -5.43 -22.21
CA GLN A 52 -2.39 -4.61 -21.03
C GLN A 52 -2.42 -5.45 -19.74
N GLU A 53 -3.47 -6.26 -19.53
CA GLU A 53 -3.58 -7.12 -18.34
C GLU A 53 -2.47 -8.18 -18.30
N MET A 54 -2.15 -8.81 -19.43
CA MET A 54 -1.07 -9.78 -19.52
C MET A 54 0.31 -9.14 -19.33
N LEU A 55 0.47 -7.89 -19.78
CA LEU A 55 1.70 -7.13 -19.54
C LEU A 55 1.84 -6.84 -18.04
N ALA A 56 0.78 -6.37 -17.39
CA ALA A 56 0.79 -6.17 -15.94
C ALA A 56 1.17 -7.45 -15.19
N PHE A 57 0.59 -8.60 -15.57
CA PHE A 57 0.93 -9.90 -14.99
C PHE A 57 2.41 -10.29 -15.20
N ALA A 58 2.94 -10.09 -16.41
CA ALA A 58 4.35 -10.38 -16.69
C ALA A 58 5.30 -9.48 -15.89
N LEU A 59 4.92 -8.21 -15.69
CA LEU A 59 5.69 -7.24 -14.88
C LEU A 59 5.63 -7.57 -13.38
N GLU A 60 4.45 -7.96 -12.88
CA GLU A 60 4.26 -8.49 -11.53
C GLU A 60 5.17 -9.70 -11.29
N SER A 61 5.13 -10.68 -12.21
CA SER A 61 5.82 -11.96 -12.06
C SER A 61 7.35 -11.84 -12.10
N LYS A 62 7.88 -10.78 -12.71
CA LYS A 62 9.33 -10.49 -12.73
C LYS A 62 9.78 -9.50 -11.64
N GLY A 63 8.84 -8.97 -10.85
CA GLY A 63 9.13 -8.00 -9.80
C GLY A 63 9.36 -6.56 -10.29
N ASP A 64 8.97 -6.23 -11.53
CA ASP A 64 9.02 -4.85 -12.04
C ASP A 64 7.80 -4.08 -11.53
N LEU A 65 7.86 -3.73 -10.24
CA LEU A 65 6.79 -3.09 -9.49
C LEU A 65 6.36 -1.76 -10.10
N GLU A 66 7.34 -0.96 -10.55
CA GLU A 66 7.07 0.36 -11.12
C GLU A 66 6.46 0.27 -12.52
N GLY A 67 6.93 -0.68 -13.34
CA GLY A 67 6.32 -1.01 -14.63
C GLY A 67 4.87 -1.48 -14.46
N GLU A 68 4.64 -2.42 -13.55
CA GLU A 68 3.30 -2.93 -13.26
C GLU A 68 2.36 -1.82 -12.79
N ARG A 69 2.82 -0.97 -11.85
CA ARG A 69 2.03 0.12 -11.29
C ARG A 69 1.50 1.05 -12.37
N ARG A 70 2.32 1.41 -13.35
CA ARG A 70 1.92 2.25 -14.49
C ARG A 70 0.84 1.60 -15.36
N VAL A 71 0.96 0.30 -15.64
CA VAL A 71 -0.03 -0.41 -16.47
C VAL A 71 -1.35 -0.59 -15.71
N ARG A 72 -1.28 -1.00 -14.43
CA ARG A 72 -2.45 -1.18 -13.57
C ARG A 72 -3.19 0.14 -13.28
N SER A 73 -2.48 1.25 -13.12
CA SER A 73 -3.12 2.56 -12.92
C SER A 73 -3.88 3.01 -14.17
N ALA A 74 -3.30 2.81 -15.36
CA ALA A 74 -3.98 3.10 -16.63
C ALA A 74 -5.22 2.23 -16.81
N LEU A 75 -5.12 0.91 -16.56
CA LEU A 75 -6.25 -0.01 -16.59
C LEU A 75 -7.35 0.40 -15.60
N ALA A 76 -7.00 0.79 -14.37
CA ALA A 76 -7.97 1.21 -13.37
C ALA A 76 -8.68 2.53 -13.71
N ALA A 77 -8.02 3.41 -14.47
CA ALA A 77 -8.63 4.63 -14.99
C ALA A 77 -9.56 4.36 -16.18
N GLU A 78 -9.16 3.46 -17.08
CA GLU A 78 -9.95 3.07 -18.26
C GLU A 78 -11.17 2.22 -17.90
N PHE A 79 -11.04 1.36 -16.90
CA PHE A 79 -12.08 0.44 -16.44
C PHE A 79 -12.42 0.69 -14.96
N PRO A 80 -13.02 1.86 -14.65
CA PRO A 80 -13.27 2.27 -13.28
C PRO A 80 -14.27 1.38 -12.54
N ASP A 81 -15.13 0.66 -13.26
CA ASP A 81 -16.23 -0.15 -12.71
C ASP A 81 -15.97 -1.66 -12.77
N ASP A 82 -14.74 -2.06 -13.12
CA ASP A 82 -14.33 -3.47 -13.08
C ASP A 82 -13.70 -3.81 -11.72
N SER A 83 -14.40 -4.62 -10.92
CA SER A 83 -13.97 -4.98 -9.57
C SER A 83 -12.61 -5.69 -9.54
N ARG A 84 -12.28 -6.49 -10.56
CA ARG A 84 -11.02 -7.23 -10.63
C ARG A 84 -9.87 -6.28 -10.94
N ILE A 85 -10.05 -5.36 -11.87
CA ILE A 85 -9.03 -4.35 -12.19
C ILE A 85 -8.74 -3.46 -10.98
N GLN A 86 -9.79 -3.02 -10.26
CA GLN A 86 -9.61 -2.25 -9.03
C GLN A 86 -8.89 -3.05 -7.93
N THR A 87 -9.17 -4.36 -7.83
CA THR A 87 -8.47 -5.26 -6.89
C THR A 87 -6.99 -5.35 -7.22
N ASP A 88 -6.64 -5.61 -8.48
CA ASP A 88 -5.26 -5.74 -8.90
C ASP A 88 -4.48 -4.42 -8.79
N TYR A 89 -5.15 -3.29 -9.02
CA TYR A 89 -4.57 -1.97 -8.77
C TYR A 89 -4.30 -1.73 -7.28
N GLY A 90 -5.23 -2.14 -6.40
CA GLY A 90 -5.01 -2.12 -4.95
C GLY A 90 -3.79 -2.95 -4.53
N ARG A 91 -3.61 -4.13 -5.12
CA ARG A 91 -2.46 -5.03 -4.83
C ARG A 91 -1.12 -4.40 -5.19
N VAL A 92 -1.01 -3.80 -6.37
CA VAL A 92 0.26 -3.16 -6.75
C VAL A 92 0.55 -1.92 -5.90
N LEU A 93 -0.47 -1.13 -5.54
CA LEU A 93 -0.32 0.01 -4.62
C LEU A 93 0.12 -0.42 -3.23
N GLU A 94 -0.43 -1.52 -2.74
CA GLU A 94 -0.04 -2.09 -1.47
C GLU A 94 1.43 -2.54 -1.49
N ARG A 95 1.86 -3.25 -2.53
CA ARG A 95 3.26 -3.65 -2.70
C ARG A 95 4.20 -2.46 -2.86
N SER A 96 3.73 -1.35 -3.44
CA SER A 96 4.49 -0.09 -3.52
C SER A 96 4.45 0.74 -2.23
N GLY A 97 3.71 0.30 -1.21
CA GLY A 97 3.59 1.00 0.06
C GLY A 97 2.73 2.27 0.01
N GLU A 98 1.89 2.39 -1.02
CA GLU A 98 0.91 3.47 -1.22
C GLU A 98 -0.41 3.11 -0.51
N GLU A 99 -0.35 2.91 0.80
CA GLU A 99 -1.42 2.28 1.59
C GLU A 99 -2.75 3.04 1.56
N PRO A 100 -2.79 4.39 1.61
CA PRO A 100 -4.04 5.13 1.42
C PRO A 100 -4.64 4.90 0.02
N GLY A 101 -3.80 4.77 -1.00
CA GLY A 101 -4.22 4.45 -2.37
C GLY A 101 -4.78 3.05 -2.47
N ALA A 102 -4.09 2.06 -1.90
CA ALA A 102 -4.52 0.68 -1.86
C ALA A 102 -5.88 0.54 -1.16
N LEU A 103 -6.08 1.20 -0.01
CA LEU A 103 -7.35 1.21 0.72
C LEU A 103 -8.50 1.74 -0.14
N ARG A 104 -8.28 2.83 -0.89
CA ARG A 104 -9.30 3.40 -1.80
C ARG A 104 -9.65 2.42 -2.92
N ALA A 105 -8.65 1.81 -3.55
CA ALA A 105 -8.84 0.85 -4.64
C ALA A 105 -9.60 -0.40 -4.16
N TYR A 106 -9.23 -0.98 -3.01
CA TYR A 106 -9.94 -2.14 -2.44
C TYR A 106 -11.38 -1.82 -2.03
N ARG A 107 -11.64 -0.65 -1.44
CA ARG A 107 -13.02 -0.20 -1.14
C ARG A 107 -13.87 -0.09 -2.41
N ARG A 108 -13.28 0.45 -3.49
CA ARG A 108 -13.96 0.54 -4.79
C ARG A 108 -14.26 -0.85 -5.35
N ALA A 109 -13.26 -1.74 -5.37
CA ALA A 109 -13.45 -3.14 -5.79
C ALA A 109 -14.56 -3.83 -4.99
N ARG A 110 -14.62 -3.59 -3.67
CA ARG A 110 -15.65 -4.17 -2.78
C ARG A 110 -17.04 -3.64 -3.11
N ALA A 111 -17.19 -2.33 -3.33
CA ALA A 111 -18.45 -1.71 -3.72
C ALA A 111 -18.98 -2.27 -5.07
N LEU A 112 -18.07 -2.55 -6.00
CA LEU A 112 -18.40 -3.13 -7.32
C LEU A 112 -18.73 -4.63 -7.27
N SER A 113 -18.47 -5.33 -6.15
CA SER A 113 -18.60 -6.79 -6.07
C SER A 113 -20.06 -7.30 -5.97
N ALA A 114 -21.06 -6.46 -6.25
CA ALA A 114 -22.49 -6.80 -6.38
C ALA A 114 -23.07 -7.62 -5.22
N GLY A 115 -22.63 -7.35 -3.98
CA GLY A 115 -23.11 -8.07 -2.78
C GLY A 115 -22.59 -9.50 -2.63
N ARG A 116 -21.73 -9.98 -3.55
CA ARG A 116 -21.07 -11.28 -3.38
C ARG A 116 -20.12 -11.23 -2.18
N PRO A 117 -20.01 -12.33 -1.40
CA PRO A 117 -18.95 -12.45 -0.41
C PRO A 117 -17.58 -12.27 -1.07
N ALA A 118 -16.74 -11.42 -0.48
CA ALA A 118 -15.39 -11.14 -0.97
C ALA A 118 -14.41 -11.08 0.21
N PRO A 119 -14.18 -12.21 0.91
CA PRO A 119 -13.40 -12.24 2.14
C PRO A 119 -11.96 -11.72 1.96
N ASP A 120 -11.36 -11.95 0.78
CA ASP A 120 -10.02 -11.44 0.47
C ASP A 120 -9.98 -9.91 0.40
N LEU A 121 -11.02 -9.28 -0.15
CA LEU A 121 -11.14 -7.82 -0.18
C LEU A 121 -11.42 -7.26 1.20
N ASP A 122 -12.30 -7.91 1.96
CA ASP A 122 -12.63 -7.51 3.33
C ASP A 122 -11.37 -7.57 4.22
N ALA A 123 -10.60 -8.66 4.14
CA ALA A 123 -9.32 -8.80 4.85
C ALA A 123 -8.27 -7.76 4.39
N ALA A 124 -8.18 -7.48 3.08
CA ALA A 124 -7.29 -6.44 2.57
C ALA A 124 -7.69 -5.04 3.08
N ILE A 125 -8.98 -4.73 3.11
CA ILE A 125 -9.51 -3.46 3.64
C ILE A 125 -9.19 -3.32 5.12
N GLU A 126 -9.46 -4.33 5.94
CA GLU A 126 -9.17 -4.28 7.38
C GLU A 126 -7.67 -4.13 7.65
N ARG A 127 -6.85 -4.88 6.91
CA ARG A 127 -5.40 -4.75 6.99
C ARG A 127 -4.91 -3.35 6.59
N MET A 128 -5.44 -2.76 5.52
CA MET A 128 -5.08 -1.39 5.12
C MET A 128 -5.63 -0.32 6.08
N LYS A 129 -6.82 -0.51 6.65
CA LYS A 129 -7.35 0.37 7.71
C LYS A 129 -6.40 0.40 8.89
N GLY A 130 -5.94 -0.75 9.38
CA GLY A 130 -4.99 -0.81 10.49
C GLY A 130 -3.69 -0.05 10.22
N ARG A 131 -3.18 -0.07 8.98
CA ARG A 131 -1.94 0.64 8.63
C ARG A 131 -2.13 2.14 8.33
N THR A 132 -3.36 2.55 8.02
CA THR A 132 -3.70 3.96 7.74
C THR A 132 -4.36 4.66 8.94
N ALA A 133 -4.71 3.91 9.99
CA ALA A 133 -5.33 4.44 11.20
C ALA A 133 -4.34 5.27 12.02
N PRO A 134 -4.80 6.36 12.65
CA PRO A 134 -4.02 7.04 13.66
C PRO A 134 -3.76 6.10 14.85
N GLU A 135 -2.51 5.99 15.29
CA GLU A 135 -2.17 5.26 16.51
C GLU A 135 -2.24 6.23 17.70
N VAL A 136 -2.96 5.86 18.77
CA VAL A 136 -3.03 6.64 20.02
C VAL A 136 -2.52 5.79 21.17
N GLY A 137 -1.56 6.30 21.93
CA GLY A 137 -0.98 5.60 23.08
C GLY A 137 -0.97 6.50 24.31
N ALA A 138 -1.24 5.94 25.49
CA ALA A 138 -1.21 6.67 26.76
C ALA A 138 -0.40 5.92 27.85
N PRO A 139 0.92 5.70 27.69
CA PRO A 139 1.68 4.98 28.68
C PRO A 139 1.83 5.78 29.99
N LEU A 140 1.56 5.10 31.10
CA LEU A 140 1.87 5.56 32.46
C LEU A 140 3.16 4.87 32.92
N SER A 141 4.10 5.65 33.45
CA SER A 141 5.29 5.12 34.13
C SER A 141 5.39 5.72 35.53
N VAL A 142 5.56 4.87 36.53
CA VAL A 142 5.74 5.27 37.93
C VAL A 142 7.10 4.74 38.39
N MET A 143 7.93 5.62 38.92
CA MET A 143 9.24 5.30 39.46
C MET A 143 9.29 5.79 40.90
N SER A 144 9.58 4.89 41.83
CA SER A 144 9.70 5.22 43.25
C SER A 144 11.08 4.81 43.73
N ASP A 145 11.73 5.74 44.44
CA ASP A 145 12.96 5.53 45.19
C ASP A 145 12.66 5.83 46.68
N PRO A 146 13.44 5.33 47.65
CA PRO A 146 13.39 5.75 49.06
C PRO A 146 13.06 7.25 49.28
N ASP A 147 13.68 8.16 48.53
CA ASP A 147 13.61 9.62 48.80
C ASP A 147 12.61 10.40 47.92
N ALA A 148 12.08 9.79 46.85
CA ALA A 148 11.18 10.49 45.91
C ALA A 148 10.21 9.55 45.19
N THR A 149 9.09 10.11 44.73
CA THR A 149 8.14 9.43 43.83
C THR A 149 7.95 10.27 42.58
N ALA A 150 8.15 9.67 41.42
CA ALA A 150 7.93 10.31 40.13
C ALA A 150 6.91 9.50 39.32
N SER A 151 5.99 10.22 38.68
CA SER A 151 5.06 9.65 37.71
C SER A 151 5.13 10.43 36.41
N SER A 152 5.02 9.73 35.29
CA SER A 152 4.88 10.35 33.98
C SER A 152 3.74 9.70 33.22
N VAL A 153 2.89 10.54 32.65
CA VAL A 153 1.87 10.13 31.68
C VAL A 153 2.31 10.67 30.34
N GLN A 154 2.61 9.75 29.43
CA GLN A 154 2.77 10.07 28.03
C GLN A 154 1.44 9.84 27.33
N THR A 155 1.05 10.74 26.44
CA THR A 155 -0.01 10.54 25.46
C THR A 155 0.54 10.89 24.10
N GLY A 156 0.12 10.18 23.06
CA GLY A 156 0.58 10.48 21.72
C GLY A 156 -0.41 10.04 20.67
N ALA A 157 -0.38 10.73 19.54
CA ALA A 157 -1.10 10.37 18.33
C ALA A 157 -0.13 10.34 17.16
N ALA A 158 -0.17 9.29 16.33
CA ALA A 158 0.64 9.19 15.13
C ALA A 158 -0.23 8.98 13.90
N ILE A 159 -0.01 9.78 12.86
CA ILE A 159 -0.70 9.69 11.58
C ILE A 159 0.27 9.08 10.55
N PRO A 160 -0.04 7.92 9.95
CA PRO A 160 0.77 7.36 8.88
C PRO A 160 0.74 8.22 7.61
N LEU A 161 1.91 8.50 7.05
CA LEU A 161 2.15 9.20 5.79
C LEU A 161 2.79 8.24 4.79
N GLY A 162 1.96 7.30 4.30
CA GLY A 162 2.42 6.17 3.47
C GLY A 162 3.13 5.09 4.28
N SER A 163 3.83 4.18 3.61
CA SER A 163 4.41 2.97 4.24
C SER A 163 5.62 3.18 5.16
N ARG A 164 6.33 4.31 5.04
CA ARG A 164 7.63 4.51 5.70
C ARG A 164 7.68 5.69 6.65
N HIS A 165 6.69 6.57 6.64
CA HIS A 165 6.70 7.79 7.42
C HIS A 165 5.47 7.89 8.30
N HIS A 166 5.61 8.40 9.51
CA HIS A 166 4.51 8.77 10.39
C HIS A 166 4.77 10.17 10.93
N LEU A 167 3.73 10.98 11.06
CA LEU A 167 3.76 12.22 11.81
C LEU A 167 3.23 11.92 13.21
N ALA A 168 4.04 12.07 14.24
CA ALA A 168 3.66 11.78 15.62
C ALA A 168 3.69 13.05 16.48
N LEU A 169 2.61 13.29 17.21
CA LEU A 169 2.53 14.27 18.29
C LEU A 169 2.57 13.51 19.62
N LEU A 170 3.44 13.93 20.53
CA LEU A 170 3.59 13.37 21.86
C LEU A 170 3.44 14.49 22.89
N ALA A 171 2.65 14.22 23.93
CA ALA A 171 2.53 15.06 25.11
C ALA A 171 2.94 14.22 26.33
N THR A 172 3.93 14.68 27.07
CA THR A 172 4.36 14.05 28.32
C THR A 172 4.08 14.99 29.47
N ARG A 173 3.40 14.52 30.50
CA ARG A 173 3.29 15.22 31.79
C ARG A 173 4.02 14.42 32.84
N CYS A 174 5.00 15.03 33.50
CA CYS A 174 5.74 14.44 34.61
C CYS A 174 5.38 15.20 35.89
N ALA A 175 5.15 14.45 36.97
CA ALA A 175 5.00 14.98 38.33
C ALA A 175 5.99 14.26 39.24
N ALA A 176 6.73 15.01 40.05
CA ALA A 176 7.70 14.46 40.99
C ALA A 176 7.52 15.09 42.37
N ASP A 177 7.39 14.22 43.38
CA ASP A 177 7.28 14.58 44.78
C ASP A 177 8.52 14.10 45.53
N ALA A 178 9.28 15.04 46.08
CA ALA A 178 10.38 14.72 46.99
C ALA A 178 9.82 14.54 48.41
N LYS A 179 10.21 13.48 49.12
CA LYS A 179 9.76 13.29 50.51
C LYS A 179 10.43 14.25 51.50
N SER A 180 11.57 14.83 51.09
CA SER A 180 12.43 15.69 51.91
C SER A 180 12.21 17.19 51.71
N THR A 181 11.48 17.61 50.68
CA THR A 181 11.13 19.01 50.39
C THR A 181 9.68 19.11 49.91
N PRO A 182 8.86 20.05 50.43
CA PRO A 182 7.42 20.06 50.18
C PRO A 182 6.99 20.52 48.77
N ASP A 183 7.91 20.94 47.91
CA ASP A 183 7.57 21.44 46.58
C ASP A 183 7.50 20.30 45.56
N ALA A 184 6.27 19.98 45.15
CA ALA A 184 5.99 19.13 44.00
C ALA A 184 6.44 19.85 42.72
N THR A 185 7.21 19.17 41.87
CA THR A 185 7.60 19.73 40.56
C THR A 185 6.75 19.11 39.48
N GLU A 186 6.06 19.95 38.69
CA GLU A 186 5.35 19.50 37.50
C GLU A 186 6.07 19.96 36.23
N SER A 187 6.09 19.11 35.22
CA SER A 187 6.56 19.49 33.89
C SER A 187 5.69 18.90 32.80
N THR A 188 5.49 19.68 31.74
CA THR A 188 4.80 19.26 30.53
C THR A 188 5.72 19.46 29.33
N GLU A 189 5.88 18.41 28.53
CA GLU A 189 6.62 18.41 27.27
C GLU A 189 5.68 18.11 26.11
N LEU A 190 5.68 18.96 25.09
CA LEU A 190 5.02 18.71 23.80
C LEU A 190 6.09 18.53 22.72
N GLY A 191 6.05 17.40 22.02
CA GLY A 191 6.96 17.08 20.92
C GLY A 191 6.20 16.72 19.65
N LEU A 192 6.53 17.39 18.54
CA LEU A 192 6.12 16.97 17.21
C LEU A 192 7.29 16.27 16.54
N SER A 193 7.07 15.11 15.91
CA SER A 193 8.13 14.35 15.27
C SER A 193 7.70 13.76 13.93
N LEU A 194 8.59 13.85 12.94
CA LEU A 194 8.50 13.01 11.75
C LEU A 194 9.29 11.72 12.01
N VAL A 195 8.60 10.59 11.96
CA VAL A 195 9.17 9.26 12.22
C VAL A 195 9.35 8.54 10.90
N ARG A 196 10.56 8.05 10.61
CA ARG A 196 10.81 7.13 9.49
C ARG A 196 11.00 5.71 9.99
N ARG A 197 10.18 4.76 9.57
CA ARG A 197 10.37 3.32 9.84
C ARG A 197 11.46 2.76 8.92
N GLY A 198 12.61 2.40 9.51
CA GLY A 198 13.67 1.59 8.90
C GLY A 198 13.71 0.18 9.49
N ALA A 199 14.60 -0.68 8.97
CA ALA A 199 14.78 -2.07 9.40
C ALA A 199 15.37 -2.18 10.84
N GLY A 200 14.60 -1.77 11.85
CA GLY A 200 14.94 -1.88 13.27
C GLY A 200 15.25 -0.56 13.98
N ALA A 201 15.31 0.57 13.28
CA ALA A 201 15.57 1.88 13.90
C ALA A 201 14.54 2.92 13.41
N SER A 202 13.90 3.60 14.36
CA SER A 202 13.10 4.81 14.13
C SER A 202 13.90 6.03 14.56
N TRP A 203 13.86 7.08 13.75
CA TRP A 203 14.47 8.36 14.05
C TRP A 203 13.36 9.41 14.14
N THR A 204 13.44 10.30 15.12
CA THR A 204 12.48 11.37 15.35
C THR A 204 13.19 12.71 15.30
N ALA A 205 12.59 13.70 14.64
CA ALA A 205 13.08 15.08 14.61
C ALA A 205 11.89 16.04 14.64
N GLY A 206 11.98 17.07 15.47
CA GLY A 206 11.03 18.19 15.49
C GLY A 206 11.07 18.99 16.79
N PRO A 207 10.30 20.09 16.86
CA PRO A 207 10.35 21.03 17.97
C PRO A 207 9.80 20.41 19.27
N ARG A 208 10.41 20.78 20.40
CA ARG A 208 9.94 20.44 21.75
C ARG A 208 9.67 21.71 22.54
N LEU A 209 8.52 21.75 23.18
CA LEU A 209 8.14 22.80 24.13
C LEU A 209 8.11 22.19 25.52
N HIS A 210 8.92 22.73 26.43
CA HIS A 210 8.98 22.30 27.83
C HIS A 210 8.45 23.43 28.71
N VAL A 211 7.47 23.12 29.54
CA VAL A 211 6.90 24.02 30.54
C VAL A 211 7.09 23.35 31.90
N VAL A 212 7.68 24.08 32.86
CA VAL A 212 7.90 23.62 34.24
C VAL A 212 7.16 24.57 35.16
N SER A 213 6.43 24.02 36.14
CA SER A 213 5.63 24.77 37.11
C SER A 213 5.77 24.18 38.51
#